data_AF-A0A1H7BH46-F1
#
_entry.id   AF-A0A1H7BH46-F1
#
_cell.length_a   1.000
_cell.length_b   1.000
_cell.length_c   1.000
_cell.angle_alpha   90.00
_cell.angle_beta   90.00
_cell.angle_gamma   90.00
#
_symmetry.space_group_name_H-M   'P 1'
#
loop_
_entity.id
_entity.type
_entity.pdbx_description
1 polymer ?
#
loop_
_entity_poly.entity_id
_entity_poly.type
_entity_poly.pdbx_seq_one_letter_code
_entity_poly.pdbx_strand_id
1 'polypeptide(L)'
;MRLPHTIAETGGRIVAGHAARNASTGVSIRDNVVSSGSLLEGEQTFAGYFIVEASDFDHAVWIGRMIPTSDGWVEVRPLVTA
;
A
#
# COMPACT_ATOMS: atom_id res chain seq x y z
N MET A 1 -0.94 -15.40 -10.04
CA MET A 1 -0.67 -13.97 -10.33
C MET A 1 0.69 -13.87 -11.00
N ARG A 2 0.80 -13.25 -12.19
CA ARG A 2 2.10 -13.04 -12.86
C ARG A 2 2.90 -11.86 -12.30
N LEU A 3 2.24 -10.98 -11.54
CA LEU A 3 2.78 -9.69 -11.11
C LEU A 3 4.16 -9.78 -10.42
N PRO A 4 4.40 -10.68 -9.44
CA PRO A 4 5.73 -10.75 -8.81
C PRO A 4 6.84 -11.15 -9.79
N HIS A 5 6.52 -12.02 -10.75
CA HIS A 5 7.48 -12.45 -11.77
C HIS A 5 7.82 -11.32 -12.75
N THR A 6 6.80 -10.60 -13.24
CA THR A 6 6.99 -9.44 -14.13
C THR A 6 7.79 -8.31 -13.47
N ILE A 7 7.57 -8.05 -12.18
CA ILE A 7 8.36 -7.07 -11.42
C ILE A 7 9.81 -7.53 -11.26
N ALA A 8 10.04 -8.82 -11.02
CA ALA A 8 11.39 -9.36 -10.90
C ALA A 8 12.18 -9.27 -12.22
N GLU A 9 11.53 -9.46 -13.37
CA GLU A 9 12.14 -9.32 -14.69
C GLU A 9 12.63 -7.88 -14.99
N THR A 10 12.07 -6.87 -14.33
CA THR A 10 12.54 -5.47 -14.43
C THR A 10 13.57 -5.10 -13.37
N GLY A 11 14.00 -6.05 -12.54
CA GLY A 11 14.92 -5.82 -11.42
C GLY A 11 14.26 -5.22 -10.17
N GLY A 12 12.92 -5.13 -10.14
CA GLY A 12 12.17 -4.74 -8.95
C GLY A 12 11.89 -5.93 -8.03
N ARG A 13 11.43 -5.66 -6.81
CA ARG A 13 11.03 -6.72 -5.87
C ARG A 13 9.88 -6.27 -4.98
N ILE A 14 8.90 -7.15 -4.77
CA ILE A 14 7.92 -6.99 -3.69
C ILE A 14 8.56 -7.52 -2.41
N VAL A 15 8.78 -6.63 -1.44
CA VAL A 15 9.30 -6.97 -0.10
C VAL A 15 8.17 -7.46 0.79
N ALA A 16 7.03 -6.78 0.76
CA ALA A 16 5.83 -7.14 1.51
C ALA A 16 4.57 -6.70 0.76
N GLY A 17 3.44 -7.35 1.04
CA GLY A 17 2.15 -7.01 0.46
C GLY A 17 1.00 -7.56 1.27
N HIS A 18 0.16 -6.70 1.82
CA HIS A 18 -0.93 -7.09 2.72
C HIS A 18 -2.22 -6.32 2.40
N ALA A 19 -3.32 -7.05 2.36
CA ALA A 19 -4.66 -6.48 2.35
C ALA A 19 -5.05 -6.07 3.78
N ALA A 20 -5.69 -4.92 3.92
CA ALA A 20 -6.30 -4.49 5.16
C ALA A 20 -7.65 -5.21 5.35
N ARG A 21 -8.03 -5.43 6.61
CA ARG A 21 -9.42 -5.74 6.98
C ARG A 21 -10.29 -4.49 6.78
N ASN A 22 -11.61 -4.65 6.87
CA ASN A 22 -12.53 -3.52 6.84
C ASN A 22 -12.17 -2.48 7.92
N ALA A 23 -12.32 -1.18 7.61
CA ALA A 23 -11.99 -0.06 8.49
C ALA A 23 -12.64 -0.15 9.89
N SER A 24 -13.83 -0.74 10.00
CA SER A 24 -14.54 -0.99 11.28
C SER A 24 -13.77 -1.89 12.26
N THR A 25 -12.80 -2.68 11.77
CA THR A 25 -11.94 -3.52 12.63
C THR A 25 -10.71 -2.78 13.18
N GLY A 26 -10.49 -1.54 12.73
CA GLY A 26 -9.37 -0.71 13.16
C GLY A 26 -9.58 -0.09 14.54
N VAL A 27 -8.47 0.36 15.12
CA VAL A 27 -8.45 1.25 16.28
C VAL A 27 -7.54 2.43 15.96
N SER A 28 -7.92 3.60 16.42
CA SER A 28 -7.17 4.84 16.25
C SER A 28 -6.60 5.30 17.58
N ILE A 29 -5.36 5.80 17.56
CA ILE A 29 -4.69 6.27 18.77
C ILE A 29 -4.23 7.72 18.56
N ARG A 30 -4.64 8.63 19.43
CA ARG A 30 -4.22 10.04 19.44
C ARG A 30 -4.03 10.52 20.86
N ASP A 31 -2.87 11.09 21.17
CA ASP A 31 -2.55 11.60 22.52
C ASP A 31 -2.77 10.54 23.63
N ASN A 32 -2.37 9.28 23.35
CA ASN A 32 -2.62 8.09 24.19
C ASN A 32 -4.09 7.71 24.41
N VAL A 33 -5.03 8.34 23.70
CA VAL A 33 -6.45 7.98 23.69
C VAL A 33 -6.71 6.99 22.57
N VAL A 34 -7.30 5.84 22.91
CA VAL A 34 -7.67 4.78 21.96
C VAL A 34 -9.16 4.89 21.63
N SER A 35 -9.49 4.94 20.34
CA SER A 35 -10.85 4.99 19.81
C SER A 35 -11.10 3.80 18.87
N SER A 36 -12.32 3.26 18.89
CA SER A 36 -12.76 2.27 17.90
C SER A 36 -12.91 2.92 16.52
N GLY A 37 -12.54 2.19 15.48
CA GLY A 37 -12.62 2.67 14.10
C GLY A 37 -11.27 3.12 13.54
N SER A 38 -11.21 3.17 12.21
CA SER A 38 -10.06 3.66 11.45
C SER A 38 -9.92 5.18 11.59
N LEU A 39 -8.69 5.68 11.47
CA LEU A 39 -8.42 7.13 11.48
C LEU A 39 -9.09 7.83 10.29
N LEU A 40 -9.18 7.11 9.18
CA LEU A 40 -9.79 7.57 7.93
C LEU A 40 -11.14 6.89 7.80
N GLU A 41 -12.19 7.54 8.28
CA GLU A 41 -13.58 7.21 7.96
C GLU A 41 -14.04 8.13 6.82
N GLY A 42 -14.45 7.55 5.70
CA GLY A 42 -14.85 8.28 4.50
C GLY A 42 -15.08 7.35 3.31
N GLU A 43 -15.41 7.91 2.16
CA GLU A 43 -15.68 7.13 0.94
C GLU A 43 -14.46 6.36 0.43
N GLN A 44 -13.26 6.80 0.80
CA GLN A 44 -12.00 6.14 0.44
C GLN A 44 -11.36 5.60 1.70
N THR A 45 -11.17 4.28 1.73
CA THR A 45 -10.56 3.59 2.86
C THR A 45 -9.25 2.95 2.44
N PHE A 46 -8.32 2.86 3.39
CA PHE A 46 -7.06 2.16 3.17
C PHE A 46 -7.30 0.66 3.01
N ALA A 47 -7.17 0.16 1.79
CA ALA A 47 -7.46 -1.24 1.45
C ALA A 47 -6.25 -2.18 1.61
N GLY A 48 -5.03 -1.64 1.71
CA GLY A 48 -3.81 -2.43 1.79
C GLY A 48 -2.60 -1.69 1.24
N TYR A 49 -1.46 -2.37 1.23
CA TYR A 49 -0.20 -1.80 0.76
C TYR A 49 0.74 -2.86 0.19
N PHE A 50 1.72 -2.37 -0.56
CA PHE A 50 2.93 -3.10 -0.91
C PHE A 50 4.16 -2.30 -0.46
N ILE A 51 5.19 -2.99 0.00
CA ILE A 51 6.55 -2.46 0.10
C ILE A 51 7.32 -3.05 -1.06
N VAL A 52 7.96 -2.19 -1.86
CA VAL A 52 8.71 -2.61 -3.03
C VAL A 52 10.11 -2.01 -3.01
N GLU A 53 11.07 -2.79 -3.49
CA GLU A 53 12.36 -2.29 -3.93
C GLU A 53 12.25 -1.98 -5.42
N ALA A 54 12.65 -0.77 -5.80
CA ALA A 54 12.71 -0.28 -7.17
C ALA A 54 14.06 0.41 -7.39
N SER A 55 14.49 0.52 -8.64
CA SER A 55 15.75 1.22 -9.00
C SER A 55 15.70 2.71 -8.68
N ASP A 56 14.53 3.31 -8.85
CA ASP A 56 14.24 4.73 -8.71
C ASP A 56 12.71 4.93 -8.58
N PHE A 57 12.29 6.19 -8.46
CA PHE A 57 10.89 6.55 -8.29
C PHE A 57 10.02 6.24 -9.51
N ASP A 58 10.55 6.41 -10.73
CA ASP A 58 9.79 6.13 -11.96
C ASP A 58 9.53 4.63 -12.11
N HIS A 59 10.50 3.79 -11.75
CA HIS A 59 10.31 2.35 -11.66
C HIS A 59 9.27 1.99 -10.58
N ALA A 60 9.28 2.64 -9.42
CA ALA A 60 8.23 2.43 -8.41
C ALA A 60 6.84 2.82 -8.93
N VAL A 61 6.72 3.92 -9.67
CA VAL A 61 5.47 4.32 -10.34
C VAL A 61 5.04 3.30 -11.38
N TRP A 62 5.97 2.78 -12.18
CA TRP A 62 5.69 1.71 -13.14
C TRP A 62 5.14 0.46 -12.44
N ILE A 63 5.74 0.04 -11.33
CA ILE A 63 5.23 -1.07 -10.51
C ILE A 63 3.82 -0.75 -10.00
N GLY A 64 3.57 0.47 -9.50
CA GLY A 64 2.27 0.90 -8.99
C GLY A 64 1.15 0.81 -10.02
N ARG A 65 1.42 1.09 -11.30
CA ARG A 65 0.45 0.97 -12.41
C ARG A 65 -0.02 -0.46 -12.67
N MET A 66 0.74 -1.45 -12.21
CA MET A 66 0.43 -2.86 -12.43
C MET A 66 -0.48 -3.44 -11.35
N ILE A 67 -0.72 -2.71 -10.25
CA ILE A 67 -1.60 -3.15 -9.17
C ILE A 67 -3.05 -3.00 -9.60
N PRO A 68 -3.84 -4.08 -9.62
CA PRO A 68 -5.25 -3.99 -9.98
C PRO A 68 -6.03 -3.27 -8.87
N THR A 69 -6.73 -2.20 -9.23
CA THR A 69 -7.72 -1.54 -8.37
C THR A 69 -9.10 -1.67 -9.00
N SER A 70 -10.13 -1.99 -8.20
CA SER A 70 -11.50 -2.13 -8.69
C SER A 70 -12.22 -0.78 -8.70
N ASP A 71 -12.26 -0.13 -7.53
CA ASP A 71 -12.86 1.20 -7.32
C ASP A 71 -11.95 1.98 -6.36
N GLY A 72 -10.84 2.50 -6.92
CA GLY A 72 -9.78 3.13 -6.14
C GLY A 72 -8.50 3.33 -6.95
N TRP A 73 -7.44 3.74 -6.25
CA TRP A 73 -6.13 4.04 -6.85
C TRP A 73 -4.99 3.52 -5.98
N VAL A 74 -3.78 3.61 -6.52
CA VAL A 74 -2.53 3.40 -5.79
C VAL A 74 -1.83 4.73 -5.62
N GLU A 75 -1.44 5.04 -4.39
CA GLU A 75 -0.51 6.13 -4.10
C GLU A 75 0.90 5.55 -3.97
N VAL A 76 1.84 6.07 -4.74
CA VAL A 76 3.26 5.66 -4.68
C VAL A 76 4.01 6.68 -3.84
N ARG A 77 4.56 6.24 -2.71
CA ARG A 77 5.30 7.09 -1.77
C ARG A 77 6.71 6.52 -1.53
N PRO A 78 7.77 7.36 -1.64
CA PRO A 78 9.08 6.97 -1.15
C PRO A 78 9.07 6.74 0.36
N LEU A 79 9.77 5.70 0.82
CA LEU A 79 10.01 5.46 2.24
C LEU A 79 11.34 6.08 2.65
N VAL A 80 11.37 6.66 3.85
CA VAL A 80 12.61 7.08 4.52
C VAL A 80 13.00 6.02 5.53
N THR A 81 14.30 5.82 5.72
CA THR A 81 14.80 5.00 6.82
C THR A 81 14.48 5.69 8.14
N ALA A 82 14.07 4.89 9.14
CA ALA A 82 13.86 5.35 10.51
C ALA A 82 15.16 5.81 11.16
#